data_AF-A0A6A2EZL9-F1
#
_entry.id   AF-A0A6A2EZL9-F1
#
_cell.length_a   1.000
_cell.length_b   1.000
_cell.length_c   1.000
_cell.angle_alpha   90.00
_cell.angle_beta   90.00
_cell.angle_gamma   90.00
#
_symmetry.space_group_name_H-M   'P 1'
#
loop_
_entity.id
_entity.type
_entity.pdbx_description
1 polymer ?
#
loop_
_entity_poly.entity_id
_entity_poly.type
_entity_poly.pdbx_seq_one_letter_code
_entity_poly.pdbx_strand_id
1 'polypeptide(L)'
;MALTENKNVISFFSEQGDLIQLSSLDDEKQELDLEAKRLKNEESKLKLTALKEYLEARKDFANLIFTLVCVWLFFILVIVIATGKGNLVLSDTVLVALITTTTINVCGFLYVIAKFLFPSKENPI
;
A
#
# COMPACT_ATOMS: atom_id res chain seq x y z
N MET A 1 25.78 71.81 -11.19
CA MET A 1 26.03 71.05 -9.95
C MET A 1 24.73 70.55 -9.32
N ALA A 2 23.67 71.37 -9.21
CA ALA A 2 22.38 70.96 -8.63
C ALA A 2 21.58 69.88 -9.41
N LEU A 3 21.81 69.71 -10.72
CA LEU A 3 21.08 68.72 -11.53
C LEU A 3 21.57 67.27 -11.34
N THR A 4 22.83 67.07 -10.91
CA THR A 4 23.42 65.73 -10.72
C THR A 4 22.94 65.09 -9.42
N GLU A 5 22.67 65.90 -8.40
CA GLU A 5 22.22 65.44 -7.08
C GLU A 5 20.79 64.88 -7.15
N ASN A 6 19.87 65.60 -7.81
CA ASN A 6 18.48 65.17 -7.96
C ASN A 6 18.34 63.82 -8.70
N LYS A 7 19.16 63.61 -9.74
CA LYS A 7 19.16 62.36 -10.52
C LYS A 7 19.59 61.15 -9.68
N ASN A 8 20.57 61.31 -8.80
CA ASN A 8 21.03 60.27 -7.89
C ASN A 8 19.99 59.91 -6.81
N VAL A 9 19.23 60.90 -6.35
CA VAL A 9 18.18 60.68 -5.35
C VAL A 9 17.03 59.86 -5.96
N ILE A 10 16.61 60.18 -7.20
CA ILE A 10 15.55 59.43 -7.89
C ILE A 10 15.98 57.98 -8.20
N SER A 11 17.22 57.74 -8.62
CA SER A 11 17.70 56.37 -8.86
C SER A 11 17.75 55.55 -7.56
N PHE A 12 18.13 56.17 -6.44
CA PHE A 12 18.16 55.50 -5.13
C PHE A 12 16.76 55.10 -4.63
N PHE A 13 15.75 55.96 -4.81
CA PHE A 13 14.36 55.61 -4.46
C PHE A 13 13.78 54.53 -5.37
N SER A 14 14.14 54.53 -6.67
CA SER A 14 13.73 53.46 -7.60
C SER A 14 14.32 52.11 -7.20
N GLU A 15 15.60 52.08 -6.81
CA GLU A 15 16.30 50.86 -6.40
C GLU A 15 15.76 50.30 -5.07
N GLN A 16 15.47 51.16 -4.10
CA GLN A 16 14.78 50.78 -2.85
C GLN A 16 13.39 50.18 -3.11
N GLY A 17 12.63 50.76 -4.06
CA GLY A 17 11.30 50.25 -4.43
C GLY A 17 11.35 48.84 -5.05
N ASP A 18 12.34 48.57 -5.91
CA ASP A 18 12.55 47.23 -6.50
C ASP A 18 13.00 46.21 -5.46
N LEU A 19 13.86 46.60 -4.50
CA LEU A 19 14.31 45.72 -3.42
C LEU A 19 13.18 45.30 -2.48
N ILE A 20 12.26 46.22 -2.17
CA ILE A 20 11.08 45.93 -1.33
C ILE A 20 10.12 44.97 -2.04
N GLN A 21 9.94 45.12 -3.36
CA GLN A 21 9.11 44.19 -4.13
C GLN A 21 9.74 42.80 -4.22
N LEU A 22 11.05 42.72 -4.47
CA LEU A 22 11.77 41.45 -4.53
C LEU A 22 11.72 40.70 -3.19
N SER A 23 11.91 41.41 -2.06
CA SER A 23 11.81 40.79 -0.74
C SER A 23 10.41 40.24 -0.46
N SER A 24 9.35 40.98 -0.84
CA SER A 24 7.97 40.52 -0.65
C SER A 24 7.61 39.29 -1.51
N LEU A 25 8.17 39.20 -2.72
CA LEU A 25 7.97 38.07 -3.62
C LEU A 25 8.74 36.80 -3.18
N ASP A 26 9.93 36.97 -2.59
CA ASP A 26 10.71 35.87 -2.04
C ASP A 26 10.06 35.29 -0.77
N ASP A 27 9.50 36.14 0.10
CA ASP A 27 8.73 35.71 1.27
C ASP A 27 7.47 34.92 0.85
N GLU A 28 6.69 35.43 -0.11
CA GLU A 28 5.49 34.74 -0.64
C GLU A 28 5.86 33.41 -1.31
N LYS A 29 6.96 33.35 -2.08
CA LYS A 29 7.45 32.09 -2.66
C LYS A 29 7.91 31.09 -1.61
N GLN A 30 8.54 31.54 -0.52
CA GLN A 30 8.93 30.66 0.57
C GLN A 30 7.71 30.07 1.27
N GLU A 31 6.67 30.88 1.51
CA GLU A 31 5.42 30.40 2.09
C GLU A 31 4.73 29.37 1.19
N LEU A 32 4.67 29.62 -0.13
CA LEU A 32 4.10 28.69 -1.11
C LEU A 32 4.90 27.39 -1.25
N ASP A 33 6.25 27.43 -1.22
CA ASP A 33 7.08 26.21 -1.23
C ASP A 33 6.94 25.41 0.07
N LEU A 34 6.80 26.09 1.21
CA LEU A 34 6.55 25.47 2.50
C LEU A 34 5.17 24.79 2.54
N GLU A 35 4.15 25.45 2.01
CA GLU A 35 2.79 24.92 1.89
C GLU A 35 2.73 23.75 0.89
N ALA A 36 3.38 23.87 -0.27
CA ALA A 36 3.50 22.78 -1.24
C ALA A 36 4.23 21.57 -0.66
N LYS A 37 5.31 21.78 0.11
CA LYS A 37 6.01 20.71 0.84
C LYS A 37 5.11 20.07 1.88
N ARG A 38 4.31 20.85 2.62
CA ARG A 38 3.36 20.34 3.61
C ARG A 38 2.27 19.49 2.97
N LEU A 39 1.63 19.98 1.92
CA LEU A 39 0.61 19.27 1.15
C LEU A 39 1.16 17.96 0.58
N LYS A 40 2.37 17.99 0.00
CA LYS A 40 3.03 16.79 -0.53
C LYS A 40 3.36 15.77 0.57
N ASN A 41 3.74 16.25 1.76
CA ASN A 41 3.97 15.38 2.92
C ASN A 41 2.67 14.77 3.45
N GLU A 42 1.59 15.54 3.49
CA GLU A 42 0.26 15.06 3.88
C GLU A 42 -0.28 14.04 2.89
N GLU A 43 -0.19 14.31 1.57
CA GLU A 43 -0.54 13.33 0.54
C GLU A 43 0.26 12.03 0.68
N SER A 44 1.57 12.15 0.94
CA SER A 44 2.44 10.99 1.13
C SER A 44 2.05 10.19 2.37
N LYS A 45 1.70 10.87 3.47
CA LYS A 45 1.18 10.22 4.68
C LYS A 45 -0.16 9.54 4.44
N LEU A 46 -1.09 10.20 3.75
CA LEU A 46 -2.40 9.63 3.41
C LEU A 46 -2.26 8.38 2.54
N LYS A 47 -1.39 8.41 1.52
CA LYS A 47 -1.09 7.24 0.68
C LYS A 47 -0.49 6.10 1.49
N LEU A 48 0.44 6.39 2.41
CA LEU A 48 1.05 5.37 3.26
C LEU A 48 0.06 4.76 4.26
N THR A 49 -0.82 5.57 4.85
CA THR A 49 -1.85 5.11 5.77
C THR A 49 -2.88 4.27 5.04
N ALA A 50 -3.37 4.72 3.88
CA ALA A 50 -4.29 3.94 3.05
C ALA A 50 -3.65 2.61 2.65
N LEU A 51 -2.41 2.61 2.15
CA LEU A 51 -1.69 1.38 1.81
C LEU A 51 -1.50 0.45 3.02
N LYS A 52 -1.21 1.01 4.20
CA LYS A 52 -1.15 0.23 5.45
C LYS A 52 -2.49 -0.40 5.80
N GLU A 53 -3.59 0.35 5.72
CA GLU A 53 -4.94 -0.16 5.98
C GLU A 53 -5.33 -1.26 4.98
N TYR A 54 -5.03 -1.09 3.69
CA TYR A 54 -5.23 -2.13 2.68
C TYR A 54 -4.38 -3.39 2.93
N LEU A 55 -3.18 -3.24 3.50
CA LEU A 55 -2.29 -4.36 3.84
C LEU A 55 -2.70 -5.04 5.16
N GLU A 56 -3.19 -4.28 6.13
CA GLU A 56 -3.61 -4.76 7.44
C GLU A 56 -4.92 -5.54 7.33
N ALA A 57 -5.89 -5.04 6.56
CA ALA A 57 -7.09 -5.79 6.20
C ALA A 57 -6.75 -7.12 5.51
N ARG A 58 -5.70 -7.15 4.67
CA ARG A 58 -5.29 -8.36 3.93
C ARG A 58 -4.71 -9.45 4.81
N LYS A 59 -4.14 -9.11 5.98
CA LYS A 59 -3.67 -10.09 6.97
C LYS A 59 -4.83 -10.80 7.66
N ASP A 60 -5.90 -10.06 7.95
CA ASP A 60 -7.09 -10.63 8.57
C ASP A 60 -7.84 -11.57 7.61
N PHE A 61 -7.93 -11.20 6.32
CA PHE A 61 -8.46 -12.12 5.30
C PHE A 61 -7.61 -13.38 5.13
N ALA A 62 -6.28 -13.26 5.20
CA ALA A 62 -5.41 -14.43 5.11
C ALA A 62 -5.64 -15.39 6.28
N ASN A 63 -5.78 -14.88 7.50
CA ASN A 63 -6.02 -15.70 8.69
C ASN A 63 -7.44 -16.30 8.71
N LEU A 64 -8.45 -15.57 8.24
CA LEU A 64 -9.82 -16.05 8.06
C LEU A 64 -9.87 -17.20 7.04
N ILE A 65 -9.28 -17.00 5.87
CA ILE A 65 -9.24 -18.01 4.80
C ILE A 65 -8.43 -19.22 5.26
N PHE A 66 -7.30 -19.02 5.94
CA PHE A 66 -6.51 -20.11 6.50
C PHE A 66 -7.33 -20.95 7.49
N THR A 67 -8.02 -20.29 8.43
CA THR A 67 -8.89 -20.97 9.39
C THR A 67 -10.00 -21.76 8.69
N LEU A 68 -10.65 -21.17 7.68
CA LEU A 68 -11.69 -21.83 6.89
C LEU A 68 -11.16 -23.07 6.16
N VAL A 69 -9.96 -22.98 5.57
CA VAL A 69 -9.30 -24.12 4.92
C VAL A 69 -8.98 -25.22 5.94
N CYS A 70 -8.40 -24.89 7.10
CA CYS A 70 -8.13 -25.87 8.14
C CYS A 70 -9.39 -26.60 8.63
N VAL A 71 -10.48 -25.86 8.88
CA VAL A 71 -11.78 -26.43 9.25
C VAL A 71 -12.33 -27.33 8.14
N TRP A 72 -12.22 -26.90 6.89
CA TRP A 72 -12.63 -27.69 5.74
C TRP A 72 -11.83 -28.99 5.61
N LEU A 73 -10.50 -28.95 5.77
CA LEU A 73 -9.62 -30.13 5.76
C LEU A 73 -10.01 -31.12 6.86
N PHE A 74 -10.31 -30.61 8.06
CA PHE A 74 -10.75 -31.44 9.17
C PHE A 74 -12.09 -32.13 8.85
N PHE A 75 -13.03 -31.39 8.26
CA PHE A 75 -14.33 -31.93 7.84
C PHE A 75 -14.18 -33.03 6.78
N ILE A 76 -13.34 -32.81 5.77
CA ILE A 76 -12.99 -33.81 4.74
C ILE A 76 -12.40 -35.06 5.38
N LEU A 77 -11.46 -34.91 6.33
CA LEU A 77 -10.84 -36.02 7.05
C LEU A 77 -11.90 -36.85 7.80
N VAL A 78 -12.85 -36.20 8.47
CA VAL A 78 -13.97 -36.87 9.15
C VAL A 78 -14.83 -37.65 8.16
N ILE A 79 -15.15 -37.08 6.99
CA ILE A 79 -15.92 -37.77 5.94
C ILE A 79 -15.18 -39.00 5.43
N VAL A 80 -13.86 -38.90 5.20
CA VAL A 80 -13.03 -40.02 4.72
C VAL A 80 -13.01 -41.13 5.77
N ILE A 81 -12.82 -40.80 7.05
CA ILE A 81 -12.85 -41.79 8.15
C ILE A 81 -14.25 -42.43 8.28
N ALA A 82 -15.32 -41.64 8.19
CA ALA A 82 -16.69 -42.16 8.26
C ALA A 82 -17.01 -43.09 7.09
N THR A 83 -16.53 -42.75 5.89
CA THR A 83 -16.63 -43.62 4.70
C THR A 83 -15.84 -44.91 4.88
N GLY A 84 -14.59 -44.82 5.36
CA GLY A 84 -13.73 -45.98 5.62
C GLY A 84 -14.24 -46.93 6.71
N LYS A 85 -15.03 -46.42 7.66
CA LYS A 85 -15.70 -47.24 8.69
C LYS A 85 -17.00 -47.90 8.20
N GLY A 86 -17.45 -47.60 6.98
CA GLY A 86 -18.71 -48.10 6.43
C GLY A 86 -19.96 -47.39 6.96
N ASN A 87 -19.79 -46.31 7.75
CA ASN A 87 -20.91 -45.50 8.25
C ASN A 87 -21.52 -44.60 7.15
N LEU A 88 -20.77 -44.36 6.08
CA LEU A 88 -21.18 -43.56 4.93
C LEU A 88 -20.73 -44.29 3.65
N VAL A 89 -21.64 -44.51 2.71
CA VAL A 89 -21.32 -45.12 1.41
C VAL A 89 -21.29 -44.01 0.37
N LEU A 90 -20.08 -43.55 0.05
CA LEU A 90 -19.84 -42.63 -1.05
C LEU A 90 -19.28 -43.40 -2.24
N SER A 91 -19.71 -43.03 -3.45
CA SER A 91 -19.12 -43.55 -4.68
C SER A 91 -17.64 -43.14 -4.77
N ASP A 92 -16.80 -44.05 -5.27
CA ASP A 92 -15.37 -43.83 -5.50
C ASP A 92 -15.11 -42.53 -6.29
N THR A 93 -15.99 -42.20 -7.25
CA THR A 93 -15.89 -40.95 -8.01
C THR A 93 -16.00 -39.72 -7.10
N VAL A 94 -16.93 -39.75 -6.14
CA VAL A 94 -17.14 -38.63 -5.21
C VAL A 94 -15.97 -38.55 -4.23
N LEU A 95 -15.51 -39.69 -3.71
CA LEU A 95 -14.37 -39.75 -2.78
C LEU A 95 -13.10 -39.21 -3.44
N VAL A 96 -12.80 -39.66 -4.65
CA VAL A 96 -11.65 -39.18 -5.43
C VAL A 96 -11.80 -37.69 -5.73
N ALA A 97 -12.96 -37.23 -6.19
CA ALA A 97 -13.19 -35.80 -6.44
C ALA A 97 -12.96 -34.95 -5.18
N LEU A 98 -13.41 -35.43 -4.02
CA LEU A 98 -13.27 -34.77 -2.72
C LEU A 98 -11.80 -34.67 -2.28
N ILE A 99 -11.03 -35.74 -2.43
CA ILE A 99 -9.59 -35.77 -2.13
C ILE A 99 -8.84 -34.87 -3.11
N THR A 100 -9.14 -34.97 -4.40
CA THR A 100 -8.42 -34.23 -5.45
C THR A 100 -8.61 -32.72 -5.31
N THR A 101 -9.85 -32.26 -5.09
CA THR A 101 -10.15 -30.83 -4.82
C THR A 101 -9.45 -30.34 -3.55
N THR A 102 -9.40 -31.17 -2.52
CA THR A 102 -8.67 -30.86 -1.28
C THR A 102 -7.16 -30.73 -1.49
N THR A 103 -6.56 -31.64 -2.26
CA THR A 103 -5.12 -31.59 -2.62
C THR A 103 -4.80 -30.32 -3.41
N ILE A 104 -5.64 -29.94 -4.38
CA ILE A 104 -5.46 -28.70 -5.15
C ILE A 104 -5.51 -27.49 -4.21
N ASN A 105 -6.44 -27.44 -3.26
CA ASN A 105 -6.53 -26.35 -2.29
C ASN A 105 -5.28 -26.24 -1.41
N VAL A 106 -4.74 -27.37 -0.91
CA VAL A 106 -3.50 -27.39 -0.11
C VAL A 106 -2.30 -26.95 -0.96
N CYS A 107 -2.18 -27.44 -2.20
CA CYS A 107 -1.11 -27.03 -3.12
C CYS A 107 -1.18 -25.53 -3.43
N GLY A 108 -2.38 -24.98 -3.66
CA GLY A 108 -2.58 -23.55 -3.88
C GLY A 108 -2.13 -22.72 -2.68
N PHE A 109 -2.45 -23.16 -1.46
CA PHE A 109 -2.01 -22.49 -0.24
C PHE A 109 -0.48 -22.56 -0.06
N LEU A 110 0.13 -23.73 -0.28
CA LEU A 110 1.58 -23.89 -0.26
C LEU A 110 2.28 -22.99 -1.29
N TYR A 111 1.70 -22.83 -2.48
CA TYR A 111 2.21 -21.91 -3.49
C TYR A 111 2.16 -20.45 -3.03
N VAL A 112 1.04 -20.02 -2.42
CA VAL A 112 0.90 -18.66 -1.87
C VAL A 112 1.91 -18.43 -0.75
N ILE A 113 2.07 -19.38 0.18
CA ILE A 113 3.08 -19.30 1.26
C ILE A 113 4.49 -19.27 0.67
N ALA A 114 4.80 -20.14 -0.28
CA ALA A 114 6.13 -20.19 -0.91
C ALA A 114 6.44 -18.85 -1.59
N LYS A 115 5.47 -18.28 -2.31
CA LYS A 115 5.60 -16.96 -2.92
C LYS A 115 5.74 -15.84 -1.90
N PHE A 116 5.12 -15.96 -0.73
CA PHE A 116 5.26 -15.02 0.37
C PHE A 116 6.62 -15.13 1.06
N LEU A 117 7.14 -16.35 1.27
CA LEU A 117 8.42 -16.61 1.94
C LEU A 117 9.61 -16.30 1.04
N PHE A 118 9.46 -16.50 -0.27
CA PHE A 118 10.46 -16.19 -1.30
C PHE A 118 9.90 -15.13 -2.25
N PRO A 119 9.82 -13.85 -1.82
CA PRO A 119 9.49 -12.78 -2.75
C PRO A 119 10.61 -12.71 -3.80
N SER A 120 10.29 -13.05 -5.05
CA SER A 120 11.24 -12.90 -6.16
C SER A 120 11.76 -11.46 -6.17
N LYS A 121 13.08 -11.31 -6.01
CA LYS A 121 13.78 -10.04 -6.18
C LYS A 121 13.80 -9.67 -7.66
N GLU A 122 12.66 -9.26 -8.20
CA GLU A 122 12.60 -8.70 -9.54
C GLU A 122 11.63 -7.51 -9.52
N ASN A 123 12.07 -6.47 -8.82
CA ASN A 123 12.02 -5.07 -9.24
C ASN A 123 12.71 -4.24 -8.15
N PRO A 124 13.86 -3.61 -8.43
CA PRO A 124 14.36 -2.55 -7.58
C PRO A 124 13.40 -1.38 -7.76
N ILE A 125 12.70 -1.02 -6.67
CA ILE A 125 12.01 0.26 -6.56
C ILE A 125 13.09 1.35 -6.49
#